data_AF-X1KB14-F1
#
_entry.id   AF-X1KB14-F1
#
_cell.length_a   1.000
_cell.length_b   1.000
_cell.length_c   1.000
_cell.angle_alpha   90.00
_cell.angle_beta   90.00
_cell.angle_gamma   90.00
#
_symmetry.space_group_name_H-M   'P 1'
#
loop_
_entity.id
_entity.type
_entity.pdbx_description
1 polymer ?
#
loop_
_entity_poly.entity_id
_entity_poly.type
_entity_poly.pdbx_seq_one_letter_code
_entity_poly.pdbx_strand_id
1 'polypeptide(L)'
;MTKKERIRTVFSHKEPDRVPIFELTVANPVLESVLGRRIAGFGTGEAKVAGIRAAMEGREARRAIIRENVEGMLEAYSRVGFDMFWFRPTDYLAPAEMGLPDNITANYIFDVTIEEIEENTFRIESKEGGFWCIEKYEKESDTCVTVTDSIKEGGIKELRRYVNYLERTKSVPLHQCLQDGLKSIEIAVDKERGKEDGMFVLGAADVACPTFLPYFPLFLQTMVDEPRLTERYMET
;
A
#
# COMPACT_ATOMS: atom_id res chain seq x y z
N MET A 1 6.43 -30.83 -6.20
CA MET A 1 7.19 -29.80 -5.47
C MET A 1 6.24 -29.10 -4.50
N THR A 2 6.72 -28.66 -3.35
CA THR A 2 5.96 -27.77 -2.47
C THR A 2 5.78 -26.40 -3.13
N LYS A 3 4.81 -25.60 -2.68
CA LYS A 3 4.61 -24.21 -3.16
C LYS A 3 5.90 -23.38 -3.11
N LYS A 4 6.65 -23.45 -2.00
CA LYS A 4 7.91 -22.70 -1.83
C LYS A 4 9.02 -23.19 -2.76
N GLU A 5 9.15 -24.50 -2.96
CA GLU A 5 10.12 -25.07 -3.92
C GLU A 5 9.80 -24.64 -5.36
N ARG A 6 8.52 -24.68 -5.73
CA ARG A 6 8.04 -24.24 -7.05
C ARG A 6 8.43 -22.79 -7.33
N ILE A 7 8.14 -21.88 -6.41
CA ILE A 7 8.48 -20.46 -6.55
C ILE A 7 9.99 -20.24 -6.62
N ARG A 8 10.79 -20.86 -5.75
CA ARG A 8 12.25 -20.75 -5.78
C ARG A 8 12.87 -21.29 -7.08
N THR A 9 12.28 -22.33 -7.64
CA THR A 9 12.71 -22.90 -8.93
C THR A 9 12.51 -21.89 -10.06
N VAL A 10 11.35 -21.23 -10.10
CA VAL A 10 11.08 -20.14 -11.05
C VAL A 10 12.05 -18.98 -10.87
N PHE A 11 12.29 -18.52 -9.65
CA PHE A 11 13.28 -17.45 -9.39
C PHE A 11 14.72 -17.85 -9.72
N SER A 12 15.01 -19.15 -9.82
CA SER A 12 16.30 -19.66 -10.28
C SER A 12 16.36 -19.82 -11.82
N HIS A 13 15.35 -19.31 -12.54
CA HIS A 13 15.19 -19.47 -13.99
C HIS A 13 15.20 -20.94 -14.45
N LYS A 14 14.60 -21.83 -13.66
CA LYS A 14 14.43 -23.25 -13.97
C LYS A 14 12.95 -23.59 -14.14
N GLU A 15 12.66 -24.64 -14.91
CA GLU A 15 11.30 -25.12 -15.11
C GLU A 15 10.78 -25.83 -13.85
N PRO A 16 9.65 -25.36 -13.25
CA PRO A 16 9.00 -26.03 -12.12
C PRO A 16 8.11 -27.20 -12.56
N ASP A 17 7.54 -27.93 -11.58
CA ASP A 17 6.56 -29.00 -11.84
C ASP A 17 5.24 -28.51 -12.48
N ARG A 18 4.88 -27.25 -12.24
CA ARG A 18 3.86 -26.48 -12.97
C ARG A 18 4.10 -24.98 -12.80
N VAL A 19 3.47 -24.16 -13.64
CA VAL A 19 3.47 -22.70 -13.47
C VAL A 19 2.85 -22.35 -12.11
N PRO A 20 3.55 -21.60 -11.23
CA PRO A 20 2.97 -21.11 -9.98
C PRO A 20 1.91 -20.05 -10.25
N ILE A 21 0.87 -20.01 -9.42
CA ILE A 21 -0.26 -19.10 -9.55
C ILE A 21 -0.37 -18.26 -8.28
N PHE A 22 -0.56 -16.96 -8.46
CA PHE A 22 -0.89 -15.99 -7.42
C PHE A 22 -1.71 -14.86 -8.05
N GLU A 23 -2.26 -13.99 -7.20
CA GLU A 23 -3.01 -12.82 -7.62
C GLU A 23 -2.48 -11.57 -6.91
N LEU A 24 -2.48 -10.43 -7.61
CA LEU A 24 -2.04 -9.15 -7.07
C LEU A 24 -3.13 -8.49 -6.23
N THR A 25 -4.39 -8.59 -6.64
CA THR A 25 -5.53 -7.98 -5.95
C THR A 25 -6.77 -8.85 -6.08
N VAL A 26 -7.55 -8.98 -5.02
CA VAL A 26 -8.81 -9.75 -5.05
C VAL A 26 -9.95 -8.84 -4.59
N ALA A 27 -10.97 -8.68 -5.44
CA ALA A 27 -12.12 -7.84 -5.12
C ALA A 27 -12.91 -8.39 -3.91
N ASN A 28 -13.45 -7.49 -3.08
CA ASN A 28 -14.17 -7.85 -1.84
C ASN A 28 -15.28 -8.90 -2.03
N PRO A 29 -16.12 -8.87 -3.09
CA PRO A 29 -17.14 -9.91 -3.28
C PRO A 29 -16.56 -11.32 -3.49
N VAL A 30 -15.40 -11.42 -4.14
CA VAL A 30 -14.71 -12.70 -4.35
C VAL A 30 -14.11 -13.19 -3.04
N LEU A 31 -13.49 -12.28 -2.26
CA LEU A 31 -12.98 -12.60 -0.93
C LEU A 31 -14.10 -13.11 -0.02
N GLU A 32 -15.23 -12.41 0.02
CA GLU A 32 -16.38 -12.80 0.83
C GLU A 32 -16.93 -14.17 0.42
N SER A 33 -17.03 -14.44 -0.89
CA SER A 33 -17.46 -15.75 -1.40
C SER A 33 -16.53 -16.89 -1.00
N VAL A 34 -15.21 -16.68 -1.06
CA VAL A 34 -14.21 -17.69 -0.68
C VAL A 34 -14.18 -17.92 0.83
N LEU A 35 -14.32 -16.86 1.60
CA LEU A 35 -14.15 -16.87 3.05
C LEU A 35 -15.44 -17.24 3.80
N GLY A 36 -16.60 -16.93 3.24
CA GLY A 36 -17.90 -16.99 3.93
C GLY A 36 -18.10 -15.84 4.93
N ARG A 37 -17.22 -14.84 4.93
CA ARG A 37 -17.30 -13.61 5.73
C ARG A 37 -16.66 -12.46 4.98
N ARG A 38 -17.14 -11.25 5.22
CA ARG A 38 -16.54 -10.03 4.68
C ARG A 38 -15.27 -9.66 5.46
N ILE A 39 -14.26 -9.24 4.73
CA ILE A 39 -13.07 -8.53 5.24
C ILE A 39 -12.84 -7.31 4.33
N ALA A 40 -12.10 -6.32 4.82
CA ALA A 40 -11.71 -5.17 3.99
C ALA A 40 -10.73 -5.58 2.88
N GLY A 41 -9.86 -6.57 3.12
CA GLY A 41 -8.89 -7.05 2.12
C GLY A 41 -7.78 -6.03 1.83
N PHE A 42 -7.28 -6.02 0.59
CA PHE A 42 -6.40 -4.97 0.09
C PHE A 42 -6.60 -4.82 -1.43
N GLY A 43 -6.22 -3.66 -1.97
CA GLY A 43 -6.29 -3.37 -3.41
C GLY A 43 -7.62 -2.79 -3.92
N THR A 44 -8.55 -2.43 -3.03
CA THR A 44 -9.88 -1.87 -3.38
C THR A 44 -10.14 -0.53 -2.69
N GLY A 45 -11.07 0.27 -3.20
CA GLY A 45 -11.46 1.54 -2.56
C GLY A 45 -12.00 1.33 -1.14
N GLU A 46 -12.80 0.28 -0.95
CA GLU A 46 -13.33 -0.14 0.34
C GLU A 46 -12.22 -0.45 1.34
N ALA A 47 -11.19 -1.17 0.91
CA ALA A 47 -10.04 -1.45 1.76
C ALA A 47 -9.35 -0.15 2.18
N LYS A 48 -9.09 0.77 1.23
CA LYS A 48 -8.44 2.05 1.51
C LYS A 48 -9.22 2.89 2.52
N VAL A 49 -10.53 3.04 2.31
CA VAL A 49 -11.36 3.84 3.22
C VAL A 49 -11.48 3.19 4.61
N ALA A 50 -11.50 1.86 4.70
CA ALA A 50 -11.47 1.16 5.99
C ALA A 50 -10.16 1.43 6.73
N GLY A 51 -9.03 1.44 6.02
CA GLY A 51 -7.72 1.82 6.58
C GLY A 51 -7.65 3.28 7.04
N ILE A 52 -8.22 4.22 6.26
CA ILE A 52 -8.32 5.64 6.66
C ILE A 52 -9.14 5.79 7.95
N ARG A 53 -10.32 5.15 8.03
CA ARG A 53 -11.17 5.19 9.24
C ARG A 53 -10.49 4.56 10.45
N ALA A 54 -9.83 3.42 10.27
CA ALA A 54 -9.06 2.79 11.34
C ALA A 54 -7.89 3.69 11.82
N ALA A 55 -7.26 4.43 10.90
CA ALA A 55 -6.24 5.41 11.27
C ALA A 55 -6.81 6.61 12.05
N MET A 56 -8.03 7.06 11.75
CA MET A 56 -8.75 8.09 12.52
C MET A 56 -9.11 7.61 13.94
N GLU A 57 -9.54 6.35 14.08
CA GLU A 57 -9.84 5.74 15.38
C GLU A 57 -8.59 5.53 16.23
N GLY A 58 -7.46 5.28 15.59
CA GLY A 58 -6.15 5.24 16.21
C GLY A 58 -5.46 3.89 16.09
N ARG A 59 -4.37 3.75 16.84
CA ARG A 59 -3.40 2.67 16.64
C ARG A 59 -3.98 1.26 16.78
N GLU A 60 -4.81 1.01 17.78
CA GLU A 60 -5.34 -0.33 18.00
C GLU A 60 -6.33 -0.75 16.92
N ALA A 61 -7.21 0.16 16.46
CA ALA A 61 -8.08 -0.07 15.31
C ALA A 61 -7.27 -0.38 14.04
N ARG A 62 -6.22 0.42 13.77
CA ARG A 62 -5.29 0.16 12.67
C ARG A 62 -4.64 -1.23 12.77
N ARG A 63 -4.14 -1.62 13.94
CA ARG A 63 -3.51 -2.95 14.12
C ARG A 63 -4.51 -4.09 13.98
N ALA A 64 -5.77 -3.87 14.39
CA ALA A 64 -6.83 -4.86 14.26
C ALA A 64 -7.17 -5.12 12.78
N ILE A 65 -7.39 -4.07 11.98
CA ILE A 65 -7.72 -4.22 10.57
C ILE A 65 -6.56 -4.82 9.76
N ILE A 66 -5.31 -4.44 10.07
CA ILE A 66 -4.12 -5.05 9.43
C ILE A 66 -4.09 -6.55 9.69
N ARG A 67 -4.29 -6.97 10.95
CA ARG A 67 -4.30 -8.40 11.31
C ARG A 67 -5.43 -9.14 10.61
N GLU A 68 -6.65 -8.61 10.65
CA GLU A 68 -7.82 -9.22 10.01
C GLU A 68 -7.58 -9.42 8.51
N ASN A 69 -7.08 -8.40 7.81
CA ASN A 69 -6.84 -8.46 6.38
C ASN A 69 -5.71 -9.43 6.04
N VAL A 70 -4.57 -9.40 6.73
CA VAL A 70 -3.45 -10.32 6.44
C VAL A 70 -3.86 -11.77 6.67
N GLU A 71 -4.50 -12.06 7.80
CA GLU A 71 -4.93 -13.42 8.14
C GLU A 71 -6.05 -13.90 7.20
N GLY A 72 -7.03 -13.05 6.92
CA GLY A 72 -8.14 -13.34 6.01
C GLY A 72 -7.66 -13.55 4.57
N MET A 73 -6.72 -12.75 4.08
CA MET A 73 -6.16 -12.91 2.74
C MET A 73 -5.33 -14.18 2.62
N LEU A 74 -4.49 -14.52 3.61
CA LEU A 74 -3.78 -15.80 3.63
C LEU A 74 -4.73 -16.99 3.61
N GLU A 75 -5.81 -16.92 4.38
CA GLU A 75 -6.84 -17.94 4.38
C GLU A 75 -7.51 -18.07 3.01
N ALA A 76 -7.92 -16.95 2.40
CA ALA A 76 -8.53 -16.93 1.08
C ALA A 76 -7.58 -17.52 0.02
N TYR A 77 -6.32 -17.08 0.01
CA TYR A 77 -5.31 -17.56 -0.93
C TYR A 77 -5.03 -19.06 -0.76
N SER A 78 -5.01 -19.53 0.49
CA SER A 78 -4.89 -20.96 0.77
C SER A 78 -6.10 -21.76 0.27
N ARG A 79 -7.33 -21.26 0.42
CA ARG A 79 -8.55 -21.93 -0.04
C ARG A 79 -8.64 -22.00 -1.57
N VAL A 80 -8.19 -20.95 -2.26
CA VAL A 80 -8.13 -20.90 -3.74
C VAL A 80 -7.02 -21.82 -4.28
N GLY A 81 -5.98 -22.05 -3.49
CA GLY A 81 -4.85 -22.91 -3.87
C GLY A 81 -3.69 -22.15 -4.51
N PHE A 82 -3.55 -20.86 -4.22
CA PHE A 82 -2.40 -20.07 -4.67
C PHE A 82 -1.09 -20.57 -4.05
N ASP A 83 0.00 -20.38 -4.79
CA ASP A 83 1.36 -20.78 -4.43
C ASP A 83 2.09 -19.71 -3.61
N MET A 84 1.71 -18.45 -3.83
CA MET A 84 2.39 -17.29 -3.26
C MET A 84 1.37 -16.29 -2.71
N PHE A 85 1.66 -15.78 -1.51
CA PHE A 85 1.04 -14.58 -0.98
C PHE A 85 1.95 -13.41 -1.29
N TRP A 86 1.54 -12.62 -2.29
CA TRP A 86 2.18 -11.37 -2.65
C TRP A 86 1.47 -10.24 -1.91
N PHE A 87 2.24 -9.38 -1.25
CA PHE A 87 1.70 -8.20 -0.58
C PHE A 87 2.76 -7.11 -0.54
N ARG A 88 2.33 -5.85 -0.51
CA ARG A 88 3.23 -4.75 -0.23
C ARG A 88 3.11 -4.40 1.24
N PRO A 89 4.24 -4.21 1.94
CA PRO A 89 4.16 -3.69 3.31
C PRO A 89 3.50 -2.31 3.37
N THR A 90 3.47 -1.60 2.24
CA THR A 90 2.81 -0.30 2.09
C THR A 90 1.28 -0.38 2.09
N ASP A 91 0.72 -1.56 1.79
CA ASP A 91 -0.74 -1.78 1.75
C ASP A 91 -1.42 -1.48 3.09
N TYR A 92 -0.62 -1.39 4.16
CA TYR A 92 -1.04 -1.32 5.55
C TYR A 92 -0.49 -0.10 6.31
N LEU A 93 0.01 0.94 5.62
CA LEU A 93 0.55 2.16 6.27
C LEU A 93 -0.55 3.06 6.85
N ALA A 94 -0.21 4.24 7.38
CA ALA A 94 -1.21 5.26 7.72
C ALA A 94 -0.78 6.62 7.12
N PRO A 95 -1.64 7.29 6.33
CA PRO A 95 -2.89 6.74 5.83
C PRO A 95 -2.62 5.49 4.98
N ALA A 96 -3.47 4.47 5.13
CA ALA A 96 -3.23 3.16 4.56
C ALA A 96 -3.44 3.20 3.06
N GLU A 97 -2.47 2.72 2.30
CA GLU A 97 -2.64 2.42 0.88
C GLU A 97 -3.27 1.02 0.74
N MET A 98 -4.46 0.78 1.29
CA MET A 98 -5.15 -0.47 0.94
C MET A 98 -5.80 -0.30 -0.44
N GLY A 99 -5.04 -0.21 -1.54
CA GLY A 99 -5.54 0.21 -2.85
C GLY A 99 -4.55 -0.01 -4.00
N LEU A 100 -4.97 0.29 -5.23
CA LEU A 100 -4.27 -0.08 -6.49
C LEU A 100 -2.74 0.09 -6.43
N PRO A 101 -2.00 -0.87 -7.02
CA PRO A 101 -0.56 -0.91 -6.93
C PRO A 101 0.03 0.35 -7.56
N ASP A 102 0.75 1.17 -6.77
CA ASP A 102 1.91 2.00 -7.16
C ASP A 102 1.90 3.42 -6.55
N ASN A 103 1.23 3.67 -5.42
CA ASN A 103 0.98 5.04 -4.92
C ASN A 103 1.56 5.30 -3.53
N ILE A 104 2.88 5.39 -3.40
CA ILE A 104 3.45 6.12 -2.26
C ILE A 104 3.47 7.63 -2.61
N THR A 105 2.41 8.37 -2.29
CA THR A 105 2.51 9.84 -2.11
C THR A 105 3.51 10.18 -1.01
N ALA A 106 4.00 11.40 -1.08
CA ALA A 106 4.55 12.16 0.03
C ALA A 106 4.00 11.83 1.39
N ASN A 107 2.68 11.81 1.51
CA ASN A 107 2.03 11.90 2.80
C ASN A 107 1.89 10.56 3.51
N TYR A 108 2.18 9.45 2.82
CA TYR A 108 2.00 8.10 3.37
C TYR A 108 3.12 7.66 4.32
N ILE A 109 4.17 8.48 4.47
CA ILE A 109 5.35 8.20 5.31
C ILE A 109 5.32 9.04 6.60
N PHE A 110 4.31 9.89 6.78
CA PHE A 110 4.30 10.90 7.84
C PHE A 110 3.41 10.54 9.03
N ASP A 111 3.64 11.23 10.14
CA ASP A 111 2.58 11.40 11.13
C ASP A 111 1.52 12.35 10.55
N VAL A 112 0.28 11.89 10.51
CA VAL A 112 -0.81 12.61 9.86
C VAL A 112 -1.95 12.92 10.81
N THR A 113 -2.68 13.98 10.48
CA THR A 113 -4.05 14.22 10.92
C THR A 113 -5.01 13.88 9.79
N ILE A 114 -6.13 13.26 10.12
CA ILE A 114 -7.17 12.89 9.16
C ILE A 114 -8.48 13.53 9.63
N GLU A 115 -9.12 14.28 8.74
CA GLU A 115 -10.43 14.90 8.94
C GLU A 115 -11.38 14.44 7.83
N GLU A 116 -12.54 13.90 8.17
CA GLU A 116 -13.62 13.67 7.19
C GLU A 116 -14.36 15.00 6.97
N ILE A 117 -14.12 15.61 5.81
CA ILE A 117 -14.62 16.97 5.48
C ILE A 117 -16.00 16.92 4.81
N GLU A 118 -16.32 15.80 4.15
CA GLU A 118 -17.63 15.47 3.57
C GLU A 118 -17.79 13.93 3.63
N GLU A 119 -19.00 13.41 3.38
CA GLU A 119 -19.21 11.95 3.39
C GLU A 119 -18.22 11.25 2.45
N ASN A 120 -17.41 10.33 3.00
CA ASN A 120 -16.39 9.58 2.26
C ASN A 120 -15.30 10.46 1.61
N THR A 121 -15.10 11.69 2.11
CA THR A 121 -14.06 12.61 1.63
C THR A 121 -13.18 13.05 2.80
N PHE A 122 -11.89 12.78 2.70
CA PHE A 122 -10.95 12.91 3.80
C PHE A 122 -9.83 13.87 3.45
N ARG A 123 -9.62 14.89 4.28
CA ARG A 123 -8.40 15.68 4.27
C ARG A 123 -7.36 14.99 5.14
N ILE A 124 -6.20 14.71 4.56
CA ILE A 124 -5.09 14.10 5.27
C ILE A 124 -3.87 15.01 5.20
N GLU A 125 -3.30 15.34 6.36
CA GLU A 125 -2.27 16.36 6.47
C GLU A 125 -1.11 15.90 7.36
N SER A 126 0.11 16.08 6.86
CA SER A 126 1.36 15.87 7.59
C SER A 126 1.51 16.90 8.71
N LYS A 127 1.68 16.45 9.95
CA LYS A 127 1.85 17.37 11.10
C LYS A 127 3.14 18.19 11.03
N GLU A 128 4.22 17.58 10.54
CA GLU A 128 5.53 18.23 10.49
C GLU A 128 5.75 18.95 9.15
N GLY A 129 5.40 18.26 8.05
CA GLY A 129 5.70 18.73 6.71
C GLY A 129 4.67 19.70 6.15
N GLY A 130 3.47 19.81 6.72
CA GLY A 130 2.39 20.64 6.17
C GLY A 130 1.97 20.26 4.74
N PHE A 131 2.40 19.08 4.26
CA PHE A 131 1.91 18.48 3.03
C PHE A 131 0.55 17.87 3.29
N TRP A 132 -0.35 17.93 2.30
CA TRP A 132 -1.71 17.45 2.48
C TRP A 132 -2.26 16.84 1.19
N CYS A 133 -3.28 16.00 1.32
CA CYS A 133 -4.08 15.47 0.22
C CYS A 133 -5.57 15.38 0.58
N ILE A 134 -6.42 15.31 -0.45
CA ILE A 134 -7.85 14.99 -0.33
C ILE A 134 -8.07 13.61 -0.96
N GLU A 135 -8.50 12.65 -0.16
CA GLU A 135 -8.91 11.32 -0.59
C GLU A 135 -10.44 11.26 -0.68
N LYS A 136 -10.98 10.67 -1.76
CA LYS A 136 -12.42 10.47 -1.90
C LYS A 136 -12.74 9.02 -2.26
N TYR A 137 -13.63 8.41 -1.50
CA TYR A 137 -14.15 7.08 -1.77
C TYR A 137 -15.51 7.14 -2.49
N GLU A 138 -15.58 6.48 -3.65
CA GLU A 138 -16.77 6.32 -4.47
C GLU A 138 -17.28 4.88 -4.37
N LYS A 139 -18.43 4.70 -3.71
CA LYS A 139 -19.04 3.38 -3.44
C LYS A 139 -19.42 2.63 -4.71
N GLU A 140 -19.89 3.34 -5.75
CA GLU A 140 -20.39 2.71 -6.99
C GLU A 140 -19.27 2.05 -7.80
N SER A 141 -18.08 2.64 -7.79
CA SER A 141 -16.92 2.13 -8.52
C SER A 141 -15.93 1.38 -7.64
N ASP A 142 -16.15 1.34 -6.32
CA ASP A 142 -15.21 0.80 -5.32
C ASP A 142 -13.79 1.37 -5.50
N THR A 143 -13.71 2.69 -5.62
CA THR A 143 -12.43 3.40 -5.78
C THR A 143 -12.26 4.45 -4.69
N CYS A 144 -11.06 4.54 -4.13
CA CYS A 144 -10.68 5.59 -3.19
C CYS A 144 -9.42 6.29 -3.71
N VAL A 145 -9.59 7.49 -4.25
CA VAL A 145 -8.56 8.18 -5.04
C VAL A 145 -8.17 9.51 -4.42
N THR A 146 -6.92 9.90 -4.66
CA THR A 146 -6.42 11.22 -4.29
C THR A 146 -6.93 12.25 -5.32
N VAL A 147 -7.91 13.07 -4.94
CA VAL A 147 -8.56 14.06 -5.81
C VAL A 147 -7.62 15.24 -6.09
N THR A 148 -6.97 15.73 -5.05
CA THR A 148 -5.99 16.82 -5.11
C THR A 148 -5.02 16.70 -3.93
N ASP A 149 -3.87 17.35 -4.06
CA ASP A 149 -2.86 17.41 -3.01
C ASP A 149 -2.05 18.71 -3.09
N SER A 150 -1.26 18.95 -2.04
CA SER A 150 -0.41 20.12 -1.96
C SER A 150 0.52 20.32 -3.17
N ILE A 151 1.01 19.24 -3.80
CA ILE A 151 1.94 19.31 -4.93
C ILE A 151 1.19 19.71 -6.21
N LYS A 152 -0.01 19.15 -6.43
CA LYS A 152 -0.88 19.55 -7.53
C LYS A 152 -1.20 21.05 -7.46
N GLU A 153 -1.56 21.55 -6.28
CA GLU A 153 -1.92 22.96 -6.08
C GLU A 153 -0.69 23.89 -6.09
N GLY A 154 0.42 23.47 -5.47
CA GLY A 154 1.63 24.28 -5.31
C GLY A 154 2.65 24.17 -6.46
N GLY A 155 2.44 23.23 -7.37
CA GLY A 155 3.27 23.00 -8.55
C GLY A 155 4.71 22.64 -8.21
N ILE A 156 5.63 23.01 -9.12
CA ILE A 156 7.06 22.65 -9.02
C ILE A 156 7.74 23.11 -7.72
N LYS A 157 7.30 24.25 -7.16
CA LYS A 157 7.83 24.76 -5.88
C LYS A 157 7.54 23.78 -4.75
N GLU A 158 6.35 23.21 -4.75
CA GLU A 158 5.94 22.25 -3.74
C GLU A 158 6.60 20.89 -3.95
N LEU A 159 6.75 20.45 -5.21
CA LEU A 159 7.53 19.24 -5.51
C LEU A 159 8.96 19.36 -5.00
N ARG A 160 9.63 20.49 -5.22
CA ARG A 160 10.98 20.75 -4.66
C ARG A 160 10.98 20.74 -3.13
N ARG A 161 9.96 21.32 -2.49
CA ARG A 161 9.80 21.31 -1.04
C ARG A 161 9.69 19.88 -0.51
N TYR A 162 8.92 19.05 -1.20
CA TYR A 162 8.72 17.66 -0.87
C TYR A 162 10.00 16.83 -1.06
N VAL A 163 10.70 16.94 -2.19
CA VAL A 163 11.99 16.24 -2.42
C VAL A 163 13.02 16.63 -1.36
N ASN A 164 13.14 17.92 -1.04
CA ASN A 164 14.05 18.38 0.01
C ASN A 164 13.68 17.83 1.39
N TYR A 165 12.39 17.60 1.66
CA TYR A 165 11.95 16.96 2.89
C TYR A 165 12.41 15.49 2.91
N LEU A 166 12.12 14.72 1.86
CA LEU A 166 12.50 13.31 1.75
C LEU A 166 13.99 13.08 1.97
N GLU A 167 14.84 13.89 1.35
CA GLU A 167 16.31 13.79 1.47
C GLU A 167 16.78 14.01 2.92
N ARG A 168 16.14 14.94 3.64
CA ARG A 168 16.45 15.21 5.05
C ARG A 168 16.00 14.07 5.96
N THR A 169 14.92 13.38 5.61
CA THR A 169 14.34 12.32 6.44
C THR A 169 14.84 10.92 6.13
N LYS A 170 15.72 10.75 5.12
CA LYS A 170 16.28 9.45 4.70
C LYS A 170 16.90 8.61 5.83
N SER A 171 17.31 9.25 6.93
CA SER A 171 17.98 8.60 8.06
C SER A 171 17.12 8.51 9.33
N VAL A 172 15.85 8.92 9.25
CA VAL A 172 14.96 8.99 10.41
C VAL A 172 14.30 7.62 10.63
N PRO A 173 14.15 7.14 11.89
CA PRO A 173 13.42 5.92 12.17
C PRO A 173 12.00 5.96 11.59
N LEU A 174 11.54 4.83 11.06
CA LEU A 174 10.20 4.71 10.51
C LEU A 174 9.15 5.13 11.55
N HIS A 175 8.20 5.97 11.13
CA HIS A 175 7.09 6.40 11.98
C HIS A 175 6.31 5.19 12.51
N GLN A 176 5.72 5.30 13.71
CA GLN A 176 5.04 4.18 14.37
C GLN A 176 3.95 3.54 13.50
N CYS A 177 3.24 4.34 12.71
CA CYS A 177 2.24 3.82 11.79
C CYS A 177 2.84 2.91 10.71
N LEU A 178 4.04 3.23 10.21
CA LEU A 178 4.77 2.40 9.26
C LEU A 178 5.21 1.08 9.90
N GLN A 179 5.66 1.14 11.16
CA GLN A 179 6.03 -0.06 11.92
C GLN A 179 4.84 -1.00 12.10
N ASP A 180 3.64 -0.46 12.33
CA ASP A 180 2.42 -1.28 12.42
C ASP A 180 2.10 -1.93 11.07
N GLY A 181 2.26 -1.21 9.95
CA GLY A 181 2.14 -1.76 8.60
C GLY A 181 3.16 -2.87 8.32
N LEU A 182 4.44 -2.67 8.66
CA LEU A 182 5.49 -3.69 8.53
C LEU A 182 5.21 -4.96 9.35
N LYS A 183 4.46 -4.85 10.47
CA LYS A 183 4.07 -6.02 11.27
C LYS A 183 3.20 -7.02 10.48
N SER A 184 2.54 -6.57 9.41
CA SER A 184 1.85 -7.47 8.46
C SER A 184 2.77 -8.55 7.89
N ILE A 185 4.03 -8.19 7.59
CA ILE A 185 5.05 -9.11 7.06
C ILE A 185 5.30 -10.22 8.07
N GLU A 186 5.52 -9.85 9.33
CA GLU A 186 5.81 -10.82 10.39
C GLU A 186 4.61 -11.74 10.62
N ILE A 187 3.38 -11.20 10.63
CA ILE A 187 2.16 -12.00 10.71
C ILE A 187 2.11 -13.02 9.57
N ALA A 188 2.36 -12.57 8.33
CA ALA A 188 2.26 -13.45 7.17
C ALA A 188 3.33 -14.56 7.18
N VAL A 189 4.59 -14.17 7.43
CA VAL A 189 5.72 -15.10 7.52
C VAL A 189 5.52 -16.10 8.64
N ASP A 190 5.10 -15.68 9.83
CA ASP A 190 4.94 -16.56 10.98
C ASP A 190 3.79 -17.56 10.77
N LYS A 191 2.70 -17.16 10.10
CA LYS A 191 1.59 -18.06 9.75
C LYS A 191 2.01 -19.14 8.76
N GLU A 192 2.93 -18.83 7.83
CA GLU A 192 3.39 -19.79 6.82
C GLU A 192 4.71 -20.50 7.21
N ARG A 193 5.32 -20.12 8.33
CA ARG A 193 6.55 -20.73 8.85
C ARG A 193 6.27 -22.17 9.29
N GLY A 194 7.15 -23.09 8.93
CA GLY A 194 7.08 -24.50 9.36
C GLY A 194 6.00 -25.36 8.67
N LYS A 195 5.08 -24.76 7.90
CA LYS A 195 4.15 -25.53 7.05
C LYS A 195 4.89 -26.18 5.88
N GLU A 196 4.73 -27.50 5.74
CA GLU A 196 5.34 -28.31 4.67
C GLU A 196 4.93 -27.80 3.28
N ASP A 197 3.63 -27.60 3.05
CA ASP A 197 3.09 -26.97 1.83
C ASP A 197 2.56 -25.55 2.07
N GLY A 198 3.27 -24.78 2.91
CA GLY A 198 2.96 -23.37 3.14
C GLY A 198 3.20 -22.52 1.90
N MET A 199 2.43 -21.44 1.74
CA MET A 199 2.62 -20.49 0.65
C MET A 199 3.99 -19.82 0.74
N PHE A 200 4.54 -19.45 -0.41
CA PHE A 200 5.67 -18.53 -0.45
C PHE A 200 5.16 -17.14 -0.11
N VAL A 201 5.74 -16.48 0.90
CA VAL A 201 5.37 -15.11 1.27
C VAL A 201 6.38 -14.18 0.60
N LEU A 202 5.91 -13.32 -0.31
CA LEU A 202 6.73 -12.37 -1.04
C LEU A 202 6.29 -10.95 -0.71
N GLY A 203 7.16 -10.22 -0.01
CA GLY A 203 7.02 -8.78 0.14
C GLY A 203 7.52 -8.09 -1.12
N ALA A 204 6.73 -7.17 -1.67
CA ALA A 204 7.18 -6.27 -2.72
C ALA A 204 7.52 -4.89 -2.14
N ALA A 205 8.71 -4.40 -2.48
CA ALA A 205 9.15 -3.04 -2.23
C ALA A 205 9.66 -2.50 -3.56
N ASP A 206 9.02 -1.45 -4.07
CA ASP A 206 9.39 -0.79 -5.32
C ASP A 206 9.51 0.72 -5.08
N VAL A 207 10.17 1.42 -6.01
CA VAL A 207 10.22 2.88 -6.00
C VAL A 207 8.87 3.39 -6.49
N ALA A 208 8.18 4.17 -5.68
CA ALA A 208 6.87 4.69 -6.04
C ALA A 208 7.00 5.78 -7.10
N CYS A 209 6.55 5.47 -8.31
CA CYS A 209 6.27 6.47 -9.33
C CYS A 209 4.88 7.07 -9.05
N PRO A 210 4.67 8.39 -9.16
CA PRO A 210 3.40 9.03 -8.80
C PRO A 210 2.28 8.81 -9.83
N THR A 211 2.16 7.60 -10.39
CA THR A 211 1.35 7.26 -11.58
C THR A 211 -0.14 7.47 -11.38
N PHE A 212 -0.67 7.36 -10.16
CA PHE A 212 -2.08 7.65 -9.86
C PHE A 212 -2.27 8.85 -8.93
N LEU A 213 -1.26 9.72 -8.85
CA LEU A 213 -1.32 10.92 -8.04
C LEU A 213 -1.70 12.12 -8.91
N PRO A 214 -2.43 13.10 -8.37
CA PRO A 214 -2.93 14.19 -9.17
C PRO A 214 -1.83 15.12 -9.70
N TYR A 215 -0.61 15.04 -9.15
CA TYR A 215 0.57 15.74 -9.68
C TYR A 215 1.36 14.94 -10.74
N PHE A 216 0.89 13.77 -11.20
CA PHE A 216 1.58 12.98 -12.23
C PHE A 216 1.93 13.80 -13.49
N PRO A 217 1.05 14.64 -14.06
CA PRO A 217 1.41 15.45 -15.21
C PRO A 217 2.57 16.42 -14.93
N LEU A 218 2.61 17.01 -13.73
CA LEU A 218 3.73 17.85 -13.28
C LEU A 218 5.01 17.03 -13.18
N PHE A 219 4.94 15.81 -12.64
CA PHE A 219 6.09 14.92 -12.54
C PHE A 219 6.66 14.58 -13.92
N LEU A 220 5.82 14.22 -14.88
CA LEU A 220 6.23 13.95 -16.27
C LEU A 220 6.86 15.17 -16.94
N GLN A 221 6.30 16.36 -16.74
CA GLN A 221 6.89 17.60 -17.24
C GLN A 221 8.25 17.87 -16.59
N THR A 222 8.38 17.62 -15.28
CA THR A 222 9.62 17.80 -14.51
C THR A 222 10.73 16.87 -15.01
N MET A 223 10.40 15.65 -15.47
CA MET A 223 11.40 14.75 -16.07
C MET A 223 12.10 15.36 -17.29
N VAL A 224 11.41 16.24 -18.03
CA VAL A 224 11.96 16.93 -19.21
C VAL A 224 12.65 18.22 -18.81
N ASP A 225 11.97 19.05 -18.01
CA ASP A 225 12.42 20.41 -17.72
C ASP A 225 13.50 20.46 -16.62
N GLU A 226 13.42 19.57 -15.63
CA GLU A 226 14.29 19.52 -14.46
C GLU A 226 14.66 18.07 -14.07
N PRO A 227 15.29 17.27 -14.96
CA PRO A 227 15.53 15.84 -14.74
C PRO A 227 16.24 15.52 -13.42
N ARG A 228 17.17 16.39 -13.00
CA ARG A 228 17.89 16.24 -11.72
C ARG A 228 16.96 16.28 -10.50
N LEU A 229 15.85 17.02 -10.56
CA LEU A 229 14.86 17.02 -9.47
C LEU A 229 14.13 15.68 -9.41
N THR A 230 13.76 15.11 -10.56
CA THR A 230 13.15 13.80 -10.65
C THR A 230 14.09 12.69 -10.20
N GLU A 231 15.36 12.72 -10.61
CA GLU A 231 16.39 11.78 -10.12
C GLU A 231 16.46 11.79 -8.59
N ARG A 232 16.54 12.98 -7.99
CA ARG A 232 16.56 13.12 -6.52
C ARG A 232 15.32 12.54 -5.86
N TYR A 233 14.13 12.77 -6.42
CA TYR A 233 12.89 12.16 -5.95
C TYR A 233 12.92 10.62 -6.00
N MET A 234 13.48 10.04 -7.06
CA MET A 234 13.55 8.58 -7.23
C MET A 234 14.66 7.92 -6.39
N GLU A 235 15.64 8.70 -5.91
CA GLU A 235 16.76 8.21 -5.08
C GLU A 235 16.50 8.29 -3.56
N THR A 236 15.44 8.98 -3.14
CA THR A 236 15.07 9.10 -1.72
C THR A 236 14.30 7.90 -1.22
#